data_AF-A0A0K8QA21-F1
#
_entry.id   AF-A0A0K8QA21-F1
#
_cell.length_a   1.000
_cell.length_b   1.000
_cell.length_c   1.000
_cell.angle_alpha   90.00
_cell.angle_beta   90.00
_cell.angle_gamma   90.00
#
_symmetry.space_group_name_H-M   'P 1'
#
loop_
_entity.id
_entity.type
_entity.pdbx_description
1 polymer ?
#
loop_
_entity_poly.entity_id
_entity_poly.type
_entity_poly.pdbx_seq_one_letter_code
_entity_poly.pdbx_strand_id
1 'polypeptide(L)'
;MPSEEKAAGVLTALAEAGSAVSTVALEARVDLRRTPLELLLKVLSVDGAVERVGGGWRSTGRPWTYDAERYTRIAEARVDEQDSMVVYQDTAGCRMEYITSVLDDETAHACGRCDNCAGRWFP
;
A
#
# COMPACT_ATOMS: atom_id res chain seq x y z
N MET A 1 5.14 0.07 1.45
CA MET A 1 5.70 1.04 0.48
C MET A 1 7.21 1.08 0.63
N PRO A 2 7.99 1.43 -0.39
CA PRO A 2 9.43 1.66 -0.23
C PRO A 2 9.68 2.72 0.84
N SER A 3 10.74 2.56 1.64
CA SER A 3 11.16 3.58 2.60
C SER A 3 11.69 4.82 1.89
N GLU A 4 11.73 5.94 2.61
CA GLU A 4 12.35 7.19 2.14
C GLU A 4 13.78 6.96 1.66
N GLU A 5 14.58 6.24 2.43
CA GLU A 5 15.96 5.88 2.09
C GLU A 5 16.06 5.15 0.74
N LYS A 6 15.15 4.19 0.49
CA LYS A 6 15.14 3.44 -0.78
C LYS A 6 14.71 4.31 -1.96
N ALA A 7 13.77 5.23 -1.74
CA ALA A 7 13.38 6.20 -2.76
C ALA A 7 14.51 7.18 -3.08
N ALA A 8 15.19 7.71 -2.06
CA ALA A 8 16.35 8.57 -2.20
C ALA A 8 17.51 7.86 -2.93
N GLY A 9 17.76 6.59 -2.64
CA GLY A 9 18.76 5.78 -3.34
C GLY A 9 18.49 5.65 -4.84
N VAL A 10 17.23 5.40 -5.23
CA VAL A 10 16.85 5.33 -6.66
C VAL A 10 17.00 6.69 -7.34
N LEU A 11 16.55 7.77 -6.71
CA LEU A 11 16.66 9.13 -7.26
C LEU A 11 18.13 9.55 -7.43
N THR A 12 18.97 9.23 -6.44
CA THR A 12 20.41 9.50 -6.48
C THR A 12 21.08 8.72 -7.62
N ALA A 13 20.82 7.41 -7.72
CA ALA A 13 21.38 6.58 -8.79
C ALA A 13 20.99 7.06 -10.20
N LEU A 14 19.75 7.56 -10.37
CA LEU A 14 19.29 8.15 -11.62
C LEU A 14 19.90 9.52 -11.91
N ALA A 15 20.10 10.35 -10.89
CA ALA A 15 20.75 11.65 -11.02
C ALA A 15 22.23 11.52 -11.40
N GLU A 16 22.96 10.62 -10.74
CA GLU A 16 24.38 10.34 -10.99
C GLU A 16 24.63 9.74 -12.38
N ALA A 17 23.72 8.92 -12.88
CA ALA A 17 23.85 8.32 -14.21
C ALA A 17 23.78 9.34 -15.35
N GLY A 18 23.14 10.50 -15.14
CA GLY A 18 22.99 11.58 -16.13
C GLY A 18 22.30 11.20 -17.45
N SER A 19 21.82 9.96 -17.57
CA SER A 19 21.29 9.34 -18.78
C SER A 19 20.25 8.26 -18.42
N ALA A 20 19.57 7.70 -19.42
CA ALA A 20 18.56 6.68 -19.18
C ALA A 20 19.17 5.37 -18.68
N VAL A 21 18.62 4.81 -17.59
CA VAL A 21 19.07 3.57 -16.97
C VAL A 21 17.95 2.53 -16.99
N SER A 22 18.24 1.32 -17.47
CA SER A 22 17.26 0.22 -17.48
C SER A 22 16.91 -0.22 -16.05
N THR A 23 15.70 -0.78 -15.86
CA THR A 23 15.30 -1.30 -14.53
C THR A 23 16.33 -2.31 -14.00
N VAL A 24 16.80 -3.25 -14.83
CA VAL A 24 17.81 -4.26 -14.44
C VAL A 24 19.12 -3.61 -14.00
N ALA A 25 19.55 -2.55 -14.69
CA ALA A 25 20.77 -1.84 -14.33
C ALA A 25 20.57 -1.04 -13.03
N LEU A 26 19.37 -0.52 -12.75
CA LEU A 26 19.05 0.11 -11.47
C LEU A 26 19.03 -0.92 -10.32
N GLU A 27 18.49 -2.12 -10.53
CA GLU A 27 18.46 -3.20 -9.51
C GLU A 27 19.85 -3.52 -8.97
N ALA A 28 20.89 -3.45 -9.80
CA ALA A 28 22.28 -3.68 -9.38
C ALA A 28 22.88 -2.55 -8.54
N ARG A 29 22.21 -1.39 -8.44
CA ARG A 29 22.70 -0.17 -7.79
C ARG A 29 21.92 0.21 -6.53
N VAL A 30 20.77 -0.41 -6.28
CA VAL A 30 19.87 -0.02 -5.19
C VAL A 30 19.41 -1.24 -4.38
N ASP A 31 19.10 -1.04 -3.10
CA ASP A 31 18.57 -2.11 -2.23
C ASP A 31 17.06 -2.36 -2.45
N LEU A 32 16.69 -2.68 -3.69
CA LEU A 32 15.32 -3.04 -4.06
C LEU A 32 15.32 -4.22 -5.03
N ARG A 33 14.46 -5.20 -4.74
CA ARG A 33 14.12 -6.26 -5.71
C ARG A 33 13.30 -5.66 -6.85
N ARG A 34 13.27 -6.37 -7.98
CA ARG A 34 12.61 -5.95 -9.23
C ARG A 34 11.20 -5.40 -9.05
N THR A 35 10.29 -6.18 -8.46
CA THR A 35 8.87 -5.76 -8.33
C THR A 35 8.71 -4.49 -7.46
N PRO A 36 9.30 -4.40 -6.25
CA PRO A 36 9.31 -3.15 -5.49
C PRO A 36 9.91 -1.96 -6.23
N LEU A 37 11.01 -2.15 -6.98
CA LEU A 37 11.65 -1.11 -7.76
C LEU A 37 10.73 -0.61 -8.89
N GLU A 38 10.09 -1.52 -9.63
CA GLU A 38 9.15 -1.17 -10.70
C GLU A 38 7.94 -0.39 -10.17
N LEU A 39 7.42 -0.78 -8.99
CA LEU A 39 6.35 -0.04 -8.32
C LEU A 39 6.80 1.36 -7.90
N LEU A 40 7.99 1.48 -7.30
CA LEU A 40 8.55 2.78 -6.91
C LEU A 40 8.74 3.69 -8.13
N LEU A 41 9.33 3.20 -9.20
CA LEU A 41 9.57 3.96 -10.43
C LEU A 41 8.27 4.45 -11.06
N LYS A 42 7.19 3.65 -10.99
CA LYS A 42 5.85 4.10 -11.42
C LYS A 42 5.34 5.25 -10.56
N VAL A 43 5.46 5.17 -9.23
CA VAL A 43 5.04 6.24 -8.32
C VAL A 43 5.83 7.52 -8.60
N LEU A 44 7.17 7.42 -8.61
CA LEU A 44 8.05 8.55 -8.93
C LEU A 44 7.74 9.15 -10.30
N SER A 45 7.28 8.33 -11.26
CA SER A 45 6.90 8.80 -12.59
C SER A 45 5.56 9.50 -12.62
N VAL A 46 4.57 9.03 -11.85
CA VAL A 46 3.29 9.72 -11.67
C VAL A 46 3.51 11.07 -10.99
N ASP A 47 4.42 11.13 -10.02
CA ASP A 47 4.82 12.36 -9.33
C ASP A 47 5.75 13.24 -10.18
N GLY A 48 6.23 12.75 -11.33
CA GLY A 48 7.05 13.47 -12.29
C GLY A 48 8.52 13.66 -11.90
N ALA A 49 9.01 12.95 -10.89
CA ALA A 49 10.42 12.95 -10.46
C ALA A 49 11.33 12.17 -11.42
N VAL A 50 10.77 11.15 -12.07
CA VAL A 50 11.43 10.34 -13.11
C VAL A 50 10.50 10.18 -14.29
N GLU A 51 11.02 9.74 -15.42
CA GLU A 51 10.20 9.39 -16.58
C GLU A 51 10.75 8.16 -17.30
N ARG A 52 9.84 7.41 -17.91
CA ARG A 52 10.16 6.25 -18.76
C ARG A 52 10.49 6.75 -20.17
N VAL A 53 11.69 6.42 -20.65
CA VAL A 53 12.15 6.77 -22.00
C VAL A 53 12.70 5.53 -22.72
N GLY A 54 13.05 5.70 -24.00
CA GLY A 54 13.85 4.70 -24.71
C GLY A 54 15.15 4.42 -23.95
N GLY A 55 15.38 3.16 -23.58
CA GLY A 55 16.54 2.74 -22.78
C GLY A 55 16.29 2.56 -21.27
N GLY A 56 15.15 3.03 -20.73
CA GLY A 56 14.79 2.79 -19.34
C GLY A 56 14.13 3.98 -18.64
N TRP A 57 14.71 4.41 -17.53
CA TRP A 57 14.23 5.51 -16.70
C TRP A 57 15.28 6.61 -16.61
N ARG A 58 14.86 7.87 -16.57
CA ARG A 58 15.75 9.01 -16.31
C ARG A 58 15.16 9.92 -15.24
N SER A 59 16.02 10.61 -14.50
CA SER A 59 15.60 11.72 -13.65
C SER A 59 15.10 12.88 -14.51
N THR A 60 14.05 13.57 -14.05
CA THR A 60 13.55 14.80 -14.68
C THR A 60 14.21 16.05 -14.09
N GLY A 61 15.01 15.89 -13.03
CA GLY A 61 15.57 17.00 -12.25
C GLY A 61 14.55 17.69 -11.32
N ARG A 62 13.29 17.25 -11.32
CA ARG A 62 12.28 17.77 -10.40
C ARG A 62 12.55 17.28 -8.98
N PRO A 63 12.48 18.16 -7.97
CA PRO A 63 12.58 17.72 -6.58
C PRO A 63 11.37 16.83 -6.25
N TRP A 64 11.62 15.81 -5.45
CA TRP A 64 10.60 14.90 -4.93
C TRP A 64 10.79 14.77 -3.42
N THR A 65 9.68 14.79 -2.69
CA THR A 65 9.68 14.68 -1.23
C THR A 65 8.88 13.45 -0.84
N TYR A 66 9.41 12.68 0.10
CA TYR A 66 8.72 11.50 0.61
C TYR A 66 7.50 11.93 1.43
N ASP A 67 6.31 11.55 0.99
CA ASP A 67 5.06 11.81 1.70
C ASP A 67 4.89 10.81 2.86
N ALA A 68 5.65 11.04 3.93
CA ALA A 68 5.65 10.19 5.11
C ALA A 68 4.26 10.09 5.74
N GLU A 69 3.54 11.21 5.82
CA GLU A 69 2.20 11.28 6.43
C GLU A 69 1.20 10.40 5.69
N ARG A 70 1.17 10.45 4.35
CA ARG A 70 0.30 9.58 3.56
C ARG A 70 0.64 8.10 3.76
N TYR A 71 1.91 7.74 3.79
CA TYR A 71 2.29 6.34 3.96
C TYR A 71 2.02 5.82 5.37
N THR A 72 2.20 6.66 6.39
CA THR A 72 1.80 6.34 7.77
C THR A 72 0.30 6.09 7.85
N ARG A 73 -0.55 6.97 7.31
CA ARG A 73 -2.00 6.75 7.30
C ARG A 73 -2.43 5.48 6.57
N ILE A 74 -1.75 5.11 5.48
CA ILE A 74 -2.01 3.82 4.79
C ILE A 74 -1.59 2.62 5.67
N ALA A 75 -0.47 2.74 6.39
CA ALA A 75 -0.01 1.68 7.29
C ALA A 75 -0.96 1.52 8.48
N GLU A 76 -1.41 2.63 9.08
CA GLU A 76 -2.42 2.65 10.15
C GLU A 76 -3.73 2.01 9.69
N ALA A 77 -4.28 2.42 8.54
CA ALA A 77 -5.50 1.82 8.00
C ALA A 77 -5.40 0.30 7.76
N ARG A 78 -4.22 -0.22 7.39
CA ARG A 78 -3.99 -1.67 7.27
C ARG A 78 -4.00 -2.38 8.61
N VAL A 79 -3.50 -1.73 9.66
CA VAL A 79 -3.56 -2.27 11.03
C VAL A 79 -4.99 -2.26 11.51
N ASP A 80 -5.72 -1.16 11.33
CA ASP A 80 -7.13 -1.05 11.68
C ASP A 80 -8.00 -2.10 10.97
N GLU A 81 -7.72 -2.38 9.69
CA GLU A 81 -8.38 -3.46 8.94
C GLU A 81 -8.08 -4.85 9.53
N GLN A 82 -6.83 -5.11 9.94
CA GLN A 82 -6.46 -6.38 10.58
C GLN A 82 -7.12 -6.53 11.96
N ASP A 83 -7.13 -5.47 12.76
CA ASP A 83 -7.76 -5.46 14.09
C ASP A 83 -9.27 -5.65 13.95
N SER A 84 -9.89 -5.08 12.92
CA SER A 84 -11.32 -5.28 12.60
C SER A 84 -11.66 -6.75 12.33
N MET A 85 -10.72 -7.55 11.81
CA MET A 85 -10.90 -8.99 11.62
C MET A 85 -10.83 -9.77 12.93
N VAL A 86 -9.99 -9.34 13.88
CA VAL A 86 -9.94 -9.92 15.23
C VAL A 86 -11.23 -9.61 15.98
N VAL A 87 -11.68 -8.34 15.94
CA VAL A 87 -12.97 -7.94 16.53
C VAL A 87 -14.13 -8.71 15.89
N TYR A 88 -14.13 -8.85 14.56
CA TYR A 88 -15.10 -9.70 13.87
C TYR A 88 -15.10 -11.11 14.47
N GLN A 89 -13.95 -11.77 14.55
CA GLN A 89 -13.82 -13.14 15.07
C GLN A 89 -14.41 -13.27 16.48
N ASP A 90 -14.08 -12.34 17.36
CA ASP A 90 -14.45 -12.34 18.78
C ASP A 90 -15.85 -11.77 19.05
N THR A 91 -16.54 -11.27 18.02
CA THR A 91 -17.89 -10.70 18.14
C THR A 91 -18.85 -11.75 18.72
N ALA A 92 -19.44 -11.44 19.88
CA ALA A 92 -20.47 -12.25 20.53
C ALA A 92 -21.91 -11.92 20.03
N GLY A 93 -22.10 -10.73 19.45
CA GLY A 93 -23.36 -10.25 18.88
C GLY A 93 -23.59 -10.73 17.43
N CYS A 94 -24.49 -10.08 16.69
CA CYS A 94 -24.70 -10.41 15.29
C CYS A 94 -23.47 -10.03 14.44
N ARG A 95 -22.81 -11.02 13.83
CA ARG A 95 -21.64 -10.80 12.97
C ARG A 95 -21.93 -9.92 11.76
N MET A 96 -23.12 -10.06 11.16
CA MET A 96 -23.51 -9.26 10.00
C MET A 96 -23.80 -7.81 10.38
N GLU A 97 -24.45 -7.58 11.52
CA GLU A 97 -24.68 -6.24 12.05
C GLU A 97 -23.36 -5.51 12.27
N TYR A 98 -22.38 -6.20 12.87
CA TYR A 98 -21.01 -5.69 12.99
C TYR A 98 -20.45 -5.33 11.61
N ILE A 99 -20.37 -6.28 10.66
CA ILE A 99 -19.82 -6.03 9.32
C ILE A 99 -20.46 -4.79 8.67
N THR A 100 -21.79 -4.72 8.65
CA THR A 100 -22.50 -3.60 8.01
C THR A 100 -22.23 -2.29 8.74
N SER A 101 -22.15 -2.29 10.07
CA SER A 101 -21.81 -1.09 10.84
C SER A 101 -20.40 -0.56 10.55
N VAL A 102 -19.39 -1.43 10.38
CA VAL A 102 -18.02 -1.01 10.04
C VAL A 102 -17.90 -0.57 8.58
N LEU A 103 -18.87 -0.93 7.75
CA LEU A 103 -19.04 -0.43 6.38
C LEU A 103 -19.91 0.83 6.32
N ASP A 104 -20.10 1.51 7.46
CA ASP A 104 -20.89 2.73 7.61
C ASP A 104 -22.35 2.60 7.15
N ASP A 105 -22.95 1.40 7.30
CA ASP A 105 -24.38 1.18 7.02
C ASP A 105 -25.24 1.65 8.21
N GLU A 106 -25.91 2.78 8.04
CA GLU A 106 -26.84 3.36 9.04
C GLU A 106 -28.04 2.45 9.34
N THR A 107 -28.31 1.44 8.50
CA THR A 107 -29.41 0.49 8.67
C THR A 107 -28.97 -0.81 9.35
N ALA A 108 -27.72 -0.89 9.84
CA ALA A 108 -27.19 -2.07 10.51
C ALA A 108 -28.12 -2.55 11.66
N HIS A 109 -28.48 -3.83 11.61
CA HIS A 109 -29.33 -4.48 12.61
C HIS A 109 -29.03 -5.98 12.66
N ALA A 110 -29.43 -6.62 13.76
CA ALA A 110 -29.32 -8.07 13.91
C ALA A 110 -29.97 -8.83 12.73
N CYS A 111 -29.17 -9.59 11.99
CA CYS A 111 -29.58 -10.18 10.70
C CYS A 111 -30.45 -11.45 10.80
N GLY A 112 -30.53 -12.06 11.99
CA GLY A 112 -31.27 -13.31 12.26
C GLY A 112 -30.73 -14.57 11.58
N ARG A 113 -29.60 -14.49 10.85
CA ARG A 113 -29.12 -15.58 9.95
C ARG A 113 -27.66 -16.01 10.16
N CYS A 114 -26.80 -15.19 10.74
CA CYS A 114 -25.41 -15.57 11.02
C CYS A 114 -25.33 -16.65 12.12
N ASP A 115 -24.17 -17.30 12.26
CA ASP A 115 -23.87 -18.32 13.29
C ASP A 115 -24.22 -17.86 14.72
N ASN A 116 -23.92 -16.61 15.08
CA ASN A 116 -24.28 -16.07 16.39
C ASN A 116 -25.79 -15.87 16.56
N CYS A 117 -26.52 -15.51 15.50
CA CYS A 117 -27.98 -15.29 15.55
C CYS A 117 -28.77 -16.61 15.47
N ALA A 118 -28.37 -17.52 14.59
CA ALA A 118 -29.04 -18.79 14.36
C ALA A 118 -28.63 -19.87 15.38
N GLY A 119 -27.55 -19.60 16.14
CA GLY A 119 -26.95 -20.57 17.05
C GLY A 119 -26.07 -21.59 16.32
N ARG A 120 -25.48 -22.49 17.11
CA ARG A 120 -24.59 -23.53 16.58
C ARG A 120 -25.34 -24.44 15.61
N TRP A 121 -24.81 -24.57 14.40
CA TRP A 121 -25.35 -25.46 13.37
C TRP A 121 -24.89 -26.92 13.53
N PHE A 122 -23.95 -27.18 14.44
CA PHE A 122 -23.44 -28.52 14.79
C PHE A 122 -23.30 -28.66 16.32
N PRO A 123 -23.36 -29.89 16.88
CA PRO A 123 -23.30 -30.13 18.32
C PRO A 123 -21.94 -29.77 18.94
#